data_AF-V7BQ80-F1
#
_entry.id   AF-V7BQ80-F1
#
_cell.length_a   1.000
_cell.length_b   1.000
_cell.length_c   1.000
_cell.angle_alpha   90.00
_cell.angle_beta   90.00
_cell.angle_gamma   90.00
#
_symmetry.space_group_name_H-M   'P 1'
#
loop_
_entity.id
_entity.type
_entity.pdbx_description
1 polymer ?
#
loop_
_entity_poly.entity_id
_entity_poly.type
_entity_poly.pdbx_seq_one_letter_code
_entity_poly.pdbx_strand_id
1 'polypeptide(L)'
;MASDASDALAVRQKVQLFLNAARTGSIDLLKKLAVQLDEGKDLAKSVEAIKDANKRGALHFAAREGQTAVCDYLLTDLKLPVDSKDDDGETALIHAARQGHTATAKYLIDHGADPTIASNLGATALHHSAGIGDTELL
;
A
#
# COMPACT_ATOMS: atom_id res chain seq x y z
N MET A 1 26.08 7.57 23.24
CA MET A 1 25.12 8.59 22.76
C MET A 1 25.06 8.72 21.23
N ALA A 2 26.04 8.25 20.45
CA ALA A 2 25.98 8.26 18.98
C ALA A 2 25.37 6.98 18.35
N SER A 3 25.24 5.89 19.13
CA SER A 3 24.63 4.62 18.70
C SER A 3 23.16 4.79 18.32
N ASP A 4 22.38 5.45 19.18
CA ASP A 4 20.92 5.50 19.03
C ASP A 4 20.48 6.30 17.78
N ALA A 5 21.25 7.33 17.40
CA ALA A 5 21.00 8.11 16.20
C ALA A 5 21.34 7.33 14.91
N SER A 6 22.43 6.56 14.93
CA SER A 6 22.84 5.70 13.81
C SER A 6 21.86 4.55 13.60
N ASP A 7 21.43 3.91 14.70
CA ASP A 7 20.48 2.79 14.66
C ASP A 7 19.10 3.26 14.22
N ALA A 8 18.62 4.41 14.71
CA ALA A 8 17.37 5.01 14.25
C ALA A 8 17.40 5.41 12.77
N LEU A 9 18.55 5.89 12.27
CA LEU A 9 18.71 6.21 10.86
C LEU A 9 18.68 4.95 9.99
N ALA A 10 19.33 3.87 10.42
CA ALA A 10 19.34 2.60 9.70
C ALA A 10 17.94 1.99 9.59
N VAL A 11 17.12 2.06 10.65
CA VAL A 11 15.72 1.61 10.62
C VAL A 11 14.90 2.45 9.63
N ARG A 12 15.03 3.78 9.65
CA ARG A 12 14.33 4.68 8.71
C ARG A 12 14.68 4.39 7.26
N GLN A 13 15.96 4.15 6.96
CA GLN A 13 16.40 3.79 5.60
C GLN A 13 15.78 2.47 5.14
N LYS A 14 15.72 1.45 6.01
CA LYS A 14 15.07 0.18 5.68
C LYS A 14 13.58 0.34 5.41
N VAL A 15 12.88 1.15 6.22
CA VAL A 15 11.46 1.49 6.00
C VAL A 15 11.26 2.15 4.63
N GLN A 16 12.11 3.12 4.29
CA GLN A 16 12.04 3.78 2.98
C GLN A 16 12.29 2.81 1.83
N LEU A 17 13.30 1.94 1.96
CA LEU A 17 13.59 0.90 0.98
C LEU A 17 12.44 -0.10 0.83
N PHE A 18 11.77 -0.45 1.94
CA PHE A 18 10.62 -1.34 1.95
C PHE A 18 9.45 -0.76 1.16
N LEU A 19 9.09 0.50 1.44
CA LEU A 19 8.04 1.21 0.69
C LEU A 19 8.43 1.40 -0.77
N ASN A 20 9.70 1.66 -1.06
CA ASN A 20 10.19 1.73 -2.43
C ASN A 20 10.10 0.38 -3.16
N ALA A 21 10.37 -0.74 -2.47
CA ALA A 21 10.21 -2.08 -3.05
C ALA A 21 8.74 -2.38 -3.39
N ALA A 22 7.79 -1.92 -2.57
CA ALA A 22 6.36 -2.00 -2.87
C ALA A 22 6.01 -1.20 -4.13
N ARG A 23 6.56 0.01 -4.26
CA ARG A 23 6.39 0.91 -5.40
C ARG A 23 6.97 0.33 -6.71
N THR A 24 8.12 -0.34 -6.65
CA THR A 24 8.80 -0.89 -7.84
C THR A 24 8.40 -2.32 -8.18
N GLY A 25 7.51 -2.95 -7.40
CA GLY A 25 7.10 -4.35 -7.63
C GLY A 25 8.16 -5.39 -7.25
N SER A 26 9.20 -5.00 -6.51
CA SER A 26 10.31 -5.89 -6.17
C SER A 26 9.96 -6.80 -4.99
N ILE A 27 9.19 -7.86 -5.27
CA ILE A 27 8.62 -8.77 -4.24
C ILE A 27 9.70 -9.41 -3.36
N ASP A 28 10.79 -9.92 -3.94
CA ASP A 28 11.85 -10.57 -3.16
C ASP A 28 12.51 -9.61 -2.18
N LEU A 29 12.75 -8.37 -2.62
CA LEU A 29 13.30 -7.31 -1.78
C LEU A 29 12.29 -6.90 -0.70
N LEU A 30 11.01 -6.78 -1.06
CA LEU A 30 9.93 -6.46 -0.13
C LEU A 30 9.83 -7.52 0.99
N LYS A 31 9.80 -8.81 0.63
CA LYS A 31 9.77 -9.93 1.57
C LYS A 31 10.99 -9.93 2.48
N LYS A 32 12.18 -9.76 1.90
CA LYS A 32 13.44 -9.71 2.66
C LYS A 32 13.45 -8.57 3.68
N LEU A 33 13.02 -7.38 3.26
CA LEU A 33 12.97 -6.20 4.14
C LEU A 33 11.87 -6.32 5.20
N ALA A 34 10.73 -6.92 4.87
CA ALA A 34 9.65 -7.19 5.83
C ALA A 34 10.16 -8.03 7.01
N VAL A 35 10.85 -9.14 6.73
CA VAL A 35 11.43 -10.02 7.76
C VAL A 35 12.50 -9.30 8.58
N GLN A 36 13.31 -8.44 7.97
CA GLN A 36 14.32 -7.66 8.67
C GLN A 36 13.73 -6.59 9.60
N LEU A 37 12.51 -6.12 9.34
CA LEU A 37 11.82 -5.10 10.12
C LEU A 37 10.91 -5.70 11.20
N ASP A 38 10.57 -6.99 11.12
CA ASP A 38 9.62 -7.65 12.04
C ASP A 38 10.21 -7.99 13.42
N GLU A 39 11.52 -8.05 13.57
CA GLU A 39 12.22 -8.39 14.84
C GLU A 39 11.67 -9.67 15.54
N GLY A 40 10.99 -10.57 14.81
CA GLY A 40 10.42 -11.81 15.32
C GLY A 40 9.08 -11.68 16.04
N LYS A 41 8.30 -10.63 15.75
CA LYS A 41 6.98 -10.42 16.36
C LYS A 41 5.86 -11.02 15.50
N ASP A 42 5.28 -10.21 14.64
CA ASP A 42 4.06 -10.45 13.88
C ASP A 42 4.21 -9.68 12.58
N LEU A 43 4.68 -10.40 11.54
CA LEU A 43 5.07 -9.82 10.26
C LEU A 43 3.96 -8.95 9.66
N ALA A 44 2.70 -9.37 9.81
CA ALA A 44 1.55 -8.63 9.32
C ALA A 44 1.44 -7.27 10.03
N LYS A 45 1.45 -7.26 11.37
CA LYS A 45 1.37 -6.00 12.15
C LYS A 45 2.58 -5.11 11.92
N SER A 46 3.77 -5.69 11.82
CA SER A 46 4.99 -4.94 11.54
C SER A 46 4.90 -4.26 10.17
N VAL A 47 4.47 -4.98 9.14
CA VAL A 47 4.26 -4.42 7.81
C VAL A 47 3.14 -3.39 7.78
N GLU A 48 2.03 -3.63 8.46
CA GLU A 48 0.92 -2.69 8.58
C GLU A 48 1.35 -1.36 9.22
N ALA A 49 2.22 -1.44 10.24
CA ALA A 49 2.77 -0.27 10.92
C ALA A 49 3.76 0.52 10.08
N ILE A 50 4.35 -0.07 9.03
CA ILE A 50 5.26 0.62 8.12
C ILE A 50 4.45 1.54 7.21
N LYS A 51 4.48 2.83 7.54
CA LYS A 51 3.80 3.90 6.80
C LYS A 51 4.73 5.08 6.58
N ASP A 52 4.47 5.85 5.54
CA ASP A 52 5.15 7.12 5.32
C ASP A 52 4.54 8.25 6.17
N ALA A 53 5.01 9.49 5.95
CA ALA A 53 4.53 10.66 6.68
C ALA A 53 3.03 10.98 6.48
N ASN A 54 2.42 10.45 5.41
CA ASN A 54 1.00 10.64 5.10
C ASN A 54 0.17 9.40 5.48
N LYS A 55 0.70 8.52 6.33
CA LYS A 55 0.11 7.22 6.70
C LYS A 55 -0.11 6.24 5.53
N ARG A 56 0.58 6.41 4.41
CA ARG A 56 0.52 5.46 3.29
C ARG A 56 1.41 4.26 3.58
N GLY A 57 0.80 3.08 3.66
CA GLY A 57 1.50 1.80 3.76
C GLY A 57 1.87 1.20 2.39
N ALA A 58 2.52 0.04 2.41
CA ALA A 58 2.96 -0.67 1.20
C ALA A 58 1.83 -0.93 0.20
N LEU A 59 0.62 -1.27 0.67
CA LEU A 59 -0.53 -1.54 -0.20
C LEU A 59 -0.95 -0.31 -1.02
N HIS A 60 -0.86 0.90 -0.46
CA HIS A 60 -1.16 2.14 -1.18
C HIS A 60 -0.16 2.35 -2.32
N PHE A 61 1.14 2.19 -2.04
CA PHE A 61 2.20 2.35 -3.05
C PHE A 61 2.13 1.29 -4.14
N ALA A 62 1.88 0.02 -3.77
CA ALA A 62 1.73 -1.05 -4.74
C ALA A 62 0.53 -0.81 -5.66
N ALA A 63 -0.63 -0.43 -5.09
CA ALA A 63 -1.83 -0.15 -5.84
C ALA A 63 -1.69 1.06 -6.78
N ARG A 64 -1.07 2.15 -6.29
CA ARG A 64 -0.79 3.36 -7.07
C ARG A 64 0.08 3.12 -8.29
N GLU A 65 0.94 2.10 -8.27
CA GLU A 65 1.88 1.80 -9.36
C GLU A 65 1.50 0.52 -10.12
N GLY A 66 0.30 -0.02 -9.87
CA GLY A 66 -0.23 -1.19 -10.57
C GLY A 66 0.49 -2.51 -10.25
N GLN A 67 1.15 -2.61 -9.09
CA GLN A 67 1.94 -3.77 -8.68
C GLN A 67 1.04 -4.86 -8.06
N THR A 68 0.16 -5.45 -8.88
CA THR A 68 -0.85 -6.42 -8.42
C THR A 68 -0.24 -7.60 -7.66
N ALA A 69 0.93 -8.10 -8.06
CA ALA A 69 1.59 -9.20 -7.37
C ALA A 69 2.13 -8.83 -5.97
N VAL A 70 2.43 -7.54 -5.73
CA VAL A 70 2.71 -7.06 -4.37
C VAL A 70 1.41 -6.94 -3.57
N CYS A 71 0.34 -6.41 -4.17
CA CYS A 71 -0.97 -6.35 -3.53
C CYS A 71 -1.47 -7.75 -3.12
N ASP A 72 -1.27 -8.74 -3.97
CA ASP A 72 -1.57 -10.15 -3.70
C ASP A 72 -0.87 -10.61 -2.42
N TYR A 73 0.47 -10.61 -2.42
CA TYR A 73 1.24 -10.99 -1.23
C TYR A 73 0.80 -10.27 0.06
N LEU A 74 0.54 -8.96 -0.01
CA LEU A 74 0.13 -8.17 1.15
C LEU A 74 -1.27 -8.59 1.68
N LEU A 75 -2.21 -8.97 0.81
CA LEU A 75 -3.58 -9.32 1.18
C LEU A 75 -3.76 -10.81 1.46
N THR A 76 -3.08 -11.69 0.72
CA THR A 76 -3.22 -13.14 0.83
C THR A 76 -2.33 -13.73 1.88
N ASP A 77 -1.05 -13.34 1.91
CA ASP A 77 -0.05 -13.95 2.80
C ASP A 77 -0.02 -13.21 4.15
N LEU A 78 -0.04 -11.87 4.11
CA LEU A 78 0.01 -11.04 5.33
C LEU A 78 -1.37 -10.66 5.88
N LYS A 79 -2.46 -10.92 5.14
CA LYS A 79 -3.85 -10.62 5.57
C LYS A 79 -4.05 -9.17 6.03
N LEU A 80 -3.39 -8.22 5.35
CA LEU A 80 -3.52 -6.80 5.70
C LEU A 80 -4.94 -6.28 5.43
N PRO A 81 -5.40 -5.28 6.20
CA PRO A 81 -6.67 -4.62 5.95
C PRO A 81 -6.65 -3.87 4.61
N VAL A 82 -7.48 -4.32 3.67
CA VAL A 82 -7.56 -3.78 2.30
C VAL A 82 -8.01 -2.32 2.23
N ASP A 83 -8.92 -1.93 3.13
CA ASP A 83 -9.52 -0.59 3.20
C ASP A 83 -8.83 0.36 4.19
N SER A 84 -7.56 0.10 4.50
CA SER A 84 -6.74 1.04 5.26
C SER A 84 -6.74 2.41 4.57
N LYS A 85 -6.94 3.46 5.37
CA LYS A 85 -6.92 4.85 4.90
C LYS A 85 -5.59 5.53 5.21
N ASP A 86 -5.13 6.36 4.28
CA ASP A 86 -4.07 7.34 4.50
C ASP A 86 -4.63 8.64 5.13
N ASP A 87 -3.78 9.66 5.31
CA ASP A 87 -4.18 10.93 5.93
C ASP A 87 -5.18 11.73 5.08
N ASP A 88 -5.24 11.50 3.77
CA ASP A 88 -6.22 12.09 2.86
C ASP A 88 -7.54 11.29 2.84
N GLY A 89 -7.61 10.22 3.64
CA GLY A 89 -8.75 9.31 3.70
C GLY A 89 -8.82 8.36 2.50
N GLU A 90 -7.79 8.31 1.66
CA GLU A 90 -7.74 7.49 0.46
C GLU A 90 -7.37 6.04 0.80
N THR A 91 -8.02 5.09 0.14
CA THR A 91 -7.70 3.65 0.21
C THR A 91 -6.78 3.27 -0.95
N ALA A 92 -6.16 2.09 -0.86
CA ALA A 92 -5.39 1.53 -1.97
C ALA A 92 -6.19 1.46 -3.29
N LEU A 93 -7.50 1.19 -3.21
CA LEU A 93 -8.38 1.17 -4.37
C LEU A 93 -8.51 2.55 -5.04
N ILE A 94 -8.64 3.64 -4.25
CA ILE A 94 -8.64 5.01 -4.78
C ILE A 94 -7.31 5.32 -5.48
N HIS A 95 -6.18 4.93 -4.90
CA HIS A 95 -4.86 5.12 -5.52
C HIS A 95 -4.73 4.38 -6.86
N ALA A 96 -5.20 3.13 -6.96
CA ALA A 96 -5.19 2.39 -8.22
C ALA A 96 -6.11 3.01 -9.28
N ALA A 97 -7.34 3.37 -8.90
CA ALA A 97 -8.32 3.98 -9.79
C ALA A 97 -7.86 5.34 -10.33
N ARG A 98 -7.29 6.20 -9.47
CA ARG A 98 -6.75 7.51 -9.87
C ARG A 98 -5.63 7.42 -10.91
N GLN A 99 -4.85 6.34 -10.87
CA GLN A 99 -3.73 6.13 -11.78
C GLN A 99 -4.10 5.27 -13.01
N GLY A 100 -5.36 4.84 -13.13
CA GLY A 100 -5.84 4.01 -14.24
C GLY A 100 -5.31 2.57 -14.21
N HIS A 101 -4.94 2.06 -13.04
CA HIS A 101 -4.51 0.67 -12.87
C HIS A 101 -5.71 -0.26 -12.68
N THR A 102 -6.56 -0.36 -13.70
CA THR A 102 -7.83 -1.09 -13.70
C THR A 102 -7.68 -2.53 -13.23
N ALA A 103 -6.66 -3.26 -13.70
CA ALA A 103 -6.41 -4.64 -13.31
C ALA A 103 -6.13 -4.77 -11.80
N THR A 104 -5.36 -3.83 -11.24
CA THR A 104 -5.06 -3.80 -9.80
C THR A 104 -6.27 -3.35 -8.99
N ALA A 105 -7.05 -2.39 -9.49
CA ALA A 105 -8.29 -1.96 -8.84
C ALA A 105 -9.33 -3.09 -8.77
N LYS A 106 -9.55 -3.82 -9.88
CA LYS A 106 -10.39 -5.03 -9.92
C LYS A 106 -9.90 -6.09 -8.93
N TYR A 107 -8.59 -6.35 -8.91
CA TYR A 107 -7.99 -7.26 -7.95
C TYR A 107 -8.30 -6.87 -6.49
N LEU A 108 -8.17 -5.59 -6.14
CA LEU A 108 -8.50 -5.12 -4.80
C LEU A 108 -9.98 -5.34 -4.45
N ILE A 109 -10.90 -5.08 -5.40
CA ILE A 109 -12.35 -5.31 -5.23
C ILE A 109 -12.64 -6.80 -5.03
N ASP A 110 -12.04 -7.67 -5.85
CA ASP A 110 -12.19 -9.12 -5.73
C ASP A 110 -11.68 -9.65 -4.37
N HIS A 111 -10.76 -8.91 -3.75
CA HIS A 111 -10.23 -9.19 -2.41
C HIS A 111 -10.91 -8.37 -1.29
N GLY A 112 -12.11 -7.83 -1.57
CA GLY A 112 -13.00 -7.26 -0.57
C GLY A 112 -12.83 -5.76 -0.30
N ALA A 113 -12.11 -5.02 -1.16
CA ALA A 113 -12.08 -3.57 -1.08
C ALA A 113 -13.47 -2.98 -1.34
N ASP A 114 -13.91 -2.04 -0.50
CA ASP A 114 -15.18 -1.35 -0.66
C ASP A 114 -15.02 -0.14 -1.60
N PRO A 115 -15.59 -0.16 -2.83
CA PRO A 115 -15.48 0.94 -3.79
C PRO A 115 -16.28 2.18 -3.39
N THR A 116 -17.14 2.10 -2.37
CA THR A 116 -17.96 3.21 -1.87
C THR A 116 -17.22 4.07 -0.85
N ILE A 117 -16.08 3.62 -0.34
CA ILE A 117 -15.26 4.39 0.58
C ILE A 117 -14.77 5.65 -0.12
N ALA A 118 -15.08 6.80 0.50
CA ALA A 118 -14.65 8.10 0.03
C ALA A 118 -13.41 8.61 0.79
N SER A 119 -12.59 9.39 0.08
CA SER A 119 -11.56 10.24 0.66
C SER A 119 -12.18 11.37 1.50
N ASN A 120 -11.33 12.13 2.19
CA ASN A 120 -11.77 13.29 2.98
C ASN A 120 -12.44 14.38 2.13
N LEU A 121 -12.20 14.38 0.81
CA LEU A 121 -12.83 15.29 -0.15
C LEU A 121 -14.13 14.71 -0.74
N GLY A 122 -14.59 13.54 -0.29
CA GLY A 122 -15.78 12.87 -0.81
C GLY A 122 -15.55 12.10 -2.11
N ALA A 123 -14.31 12.02 -2.61
CA ALA A 123 -14.00 11.31 -3.85
C ALA A 123 -13.86 9.80 -3.58
N THR A 124 -14.55 8.99 -4.38
CA THR A 124 -14.45 7.51 -4.38
C THR A 124 -13.60 7.03 -5.55
N ALA A 125 -13.31 5.72 -5.60
CA ALA A 125 -12.63 5.13 -6.75
C ALA A 125 -13.36 5.42 -8.07
N LEU A 126 -14.70 5.36 -8.06
CA LEU A 126 -15.55 5.66 -9.21
C LEU A 126 -15.39 7.09 -9.74
N HIS A 127 -15.29 8.08 -8.85
CA HIS A 127 -15.09 9.48 -9.25
C HIS A 127 -13.80 9.65 -10.05
N HIS A 128 -12.74 8.94 -9.64
CA HIS A 128 -11.46 8.98 -10.32
C HIS A 128 -11.49 8.23 -11.65
N SER A 129 -12.06 7.02 -11.69
CA SER A 129 -12.21 6.24 -12.92
C SER A 129 -13.02 6.97 -14.00
N ALA A 130 -14.11 7.64 -13.61
CA ALA A 130 -14.89 8.48 -14.51
C ALA A 130 -14.05 9.64 -15.10
N GLY A 131 -13.22 10.28 -14.28
CA GLY A 131 -12.38 11.40 -14.69
C GLY A 131 -11.30 11.05 -15.72
N ILE A 132 -10.83 9.80 -15.74
CA ILE A 132 -9.85 9.29 -16.71
C ILE A 132 -10.48 8.51 -17.87
N GLY A 133 -11.80 8.33 -17.87
CA GLY A 133 -12.52 7.56 -18.88
C GLY A 133 -12.33 6.03 -18.76
N ASP A 134 -11.93 5.54 -17.59
CA ASP A 134 -11.84 4.10 -17.33
C ASP A 134 -13.25 3.53 -17.11
N THR A 135 -13.85 3.07 -18.20
CA THR A 135 -15.18 2.48 -18.22
C THR A 135 -15.23 1.07 -17.64
N GLU A 136 -14.08 0.43 -17.41
CA GLU A 136 -14.03 -0.93 -16.87
C GLU A 136 -14.18 -0.99 -15.35
N LEU A 137 -13.98 0.14 -14.66
CA LEU A 137 -14.22 0.30 -13.23
C LEU A 137 -15.53 1.04 -12.90
N LEU A 138 -16.32 1.41 -13.93
CA LEU A 138 -17.65 2.00 -13.81
C LEU A 138 -18.74 0.92 -13.69
#